data_AF-A0A3D4W4A7-F1
#
_entry.id   AF-A0A3D4W4A7-F1
#
_cell.length_a   1.000
_cell.length_b   1.000
_cell.length_c   1.000
_cell.angle_alpha   90.00
_cell.angle_beta   90.00
_cell.angle_gamma   90.00
#
_symmetry.space_group_name_H-M   'P 1'
#
loop_
_entity.id
_entity.type
_entity.pdbx_description
1 polymer ?
#
loop_
_entity_poly.entity_id
_entity_poly.type
_entity_poly.pdbx_seq_one_letter_code
_entity_poly.pdbx_strand_id
1 'polypeptide(L)'
;MLLKSDGRLDFDDKVADYIPELPYPGVRISHLLHHTGGLPNYMYLIDKYWSKNYPPDTEDVIAMLERYRLPAFFKPGSRYDYSNTGYVVLAALVERITGMSLNEFLQRRVFIPLGMKNTYVYRSADSNLVKRHIDGFRALKSGYLRIQESKSNGPVGDKGVCSTLEDLYIWDQA
;
A
#
# COMPACT_ATOMS: atom_id res chain seq x y z
N MET A 1 9.75 1.99 -9.70
CA MET A 1 10.52 2.30 -10.91
C MET A 1 10.84 3.79 -11.05
N LEU A 2 9.85 4.67 -11.20
CA LEU A 2 10.06 6.11 -11.45
C LEU A 2 11.08 6.80 -10.52
N LEU A 3 10.98 6.58 -9.19
CA LEU A 3 11.93 7.18 -8.24
C LEU A 3 13.37 6.70 -8.43
N LYS A 4 13.57 5.44 -8.86
CA LYS A 4 14.90 4.94 -9.22
C LYS A 4 15.44 5.62 -10.47
N SER A 5 14.59 5.78 -11.50
CA SER A 5 14.97 6.48 -12.72
C SER A 5 15.29 7.96 -12.47
N ASP A 6 14.62 8.58 -11.49
CA ASP A 6 14.93 9.94 -11.01
C ASP A 6 16.21 9.99 -10.14
N GLY A 7 16.87 8.86 -9.88
CA GLY A 7 18.08 8.77 -9.04
C GLY A 7 17.83 8.98 -7.54
N ARG A 8 16.59 8.82 -7.07
CA ARG A 8 16.18 9.13 -5.69
C ARG A 8 16.27 7.95 -4.73
N LEU A 9 16.38 6.73 -5.28
CA LEU A 9 16.60 5.49 -4.54
C LEU A 9 17.22 4.43 -5.46
N ASP A 10 17.82 3.40 -4.85
CA ASP A 10 18.15 2.14 -5.48
C ASP A 10 17.31 0.99 -4.89
N PHE A 11 17.10 -0.08 -5.66
CA PHE A 11 16.39 -1.26 -5.14
C PHE A 11 17.23 -2.02 -4.12
N ASP A 12 18.55 -1.89 -4.17
CA ASP A 12 19.41 -2.49 -3.17
C ASP A 12 19.51 -1.65 -1.89
N ASP A 13 18.97 -0.44 -1.83
CA ASP A 13 18.99 0.33 -0.59
C ASP A 13 18.25 -0.40 0.53
N LYS A 14 18.71 -0.21 1.77
CA LYS A 14 17.97 -0.72 2.92
C LYS A 14 16.76 0.18 3.13
N VAL A 15 15.63 -0.43 3.47
CA VAL A 15 14.41 0.33 3.79
C VAL A 15 14.65 1.26 4.99
N ALA A 16 15.49 0.81 5.94
CA ALA A 16 15.87 1.59 7.12
C ALA A 16 16.65 2.88 6.80
N ASP A 17 17.21 3.02 5.60
CA ASP A 17 17.88 4.27 5.18
C ASP A 17 16.86 5.40 4.94
N TYR A 18 15.59 5.06 4.73
CA TYR A 18 14.48 6.00 4.48
C TYR A 18 13.41 5.98 5.58
N ILE A 19 13.27 4.84 6.29
CA ILE A 19 12.33 4.62 7.39
C ILE A 19 13.13 4.06 8.57
N PRO A 20 13.94 4.90 9.26
CA PRO A 20 14.89 4.45 10.28
C PRO A 20 14.25 3.75 11.49
N GLU A 21 12.98 4.04 11.76
CA GLU A 21 12.21 3.43 12.84
C GLU A 21 11.73 2.00 12.53
N LEU A 22 11.78 1.56 11.27
CA LEU A 22 11.33 0.23 10.88
C LEU A 22 12.27 -0.85 11.47
N PRO A 23 11.76 -1.80 12.29
CA PRO A 23 12.61 -2.69 13.10
C PRO A 23 13.15 -3.90 12.30
N TYR A 24 13.45 -3.71 11.01
CA TYR A 24 13.87 -4.75 10.07
C TYR A 24 15.10 -4.31 9.26
N PRO A 25 16.28 -4.12 9.89
CA PRO A 25 17.43 -3.45 9.29
C PRO A 25 18.07 -4.18 8.09
N GLY A 26 17.75 -5.46 7.90
CA GLY A 26 18.25 -6.27 6.77
C GLY A 26 17.35 -6.25 5.52
N VAL A 27 16.20 -5.58 5.58
CA VAL A 27 15.25 -5.53 4.46
C VAL A 27 15.68 -4.46 3.46
N ARG A 28 15.80 -4.86 2.19
CA ARG A 28 16.06 -3.97 1.05
C ARG A 28 14.77 -3.68 0.30
N ILE A 29 14.74 -2.61 -0.48
CA ILE A 29 13.59 -2.26 -1.32
C ILE A 29 13.27 -3.42 -2.30
N SER A 30 14.30 -4.06 -2.88
CA SER A 30 14.16 -5.23 -3.75
C SER A 30 13.49 -6.41 -3.05
N HIS A 31 13.72 -6.62 -1.75
CA HIS A 31 13.04 -7.69 -1.01
C HIS A 31 11.53 -7.43 -0.88
N LEU A 32 11.11 -6.18 -0.80
CA LEU A 32 9.68 -5.83 -0.72
C LEU A 32 8.99 -6.05 -2.06
N LEU A 33 9.61 -5.57 -3.15
CA LEU A 33 9.10 -5.71 -4.52
C LEU A 33 8.88 -7.18 -4.92
N HIS A 34 9.78 -8.07 -4.48
CA HIS A 34 9.75 -9.49 -4.82
C HIS A 34 9.09 -10.37 -3.75
N HIS A 35 8.45 -9.79 -2.72
CA HIS A 35 7.83 -10.54 -1.62
C HIS A 35 8.79 -11.52 -0.91
N THR A 36 10.04 -11.09 -0.70
CA THR A 36 11.06 -11.86 0.04
C THR A 36 11.51 -11.14 1.31
N GLY A 37 10.73 -10.16 1.81
CA GLY A 37 11.09 -9.32 2.95
C GLY A 37 10.93 -9.96 4.33
N GLY A 38 10.04 -10.95 4.48
CA GLY A 38 9.79 -11.62 5.76
C GLY A 38 9.02 -10.80 6.79
N LEU A 39 8.45 -9.67 6.39
CA LEU A 39 7.71 -8.76 7.29
C LEU A 39 6.44 -9.42 7.84
N PRO A 40 6.07 -9.16 9.11
CA PRO A 40 4.82 -9.64 9.68
C PRO A 40 3.62 -9.02 8.96
N ASN A 41 2.48 -9.73 8.97
CA ASN A 41 1.25 -9.24 8.36
C ASN A 41 0.63 -8.11 9.20
N TYR A 42 0.63 -6.89 8.67
CA TYR A 42 0.12 -5.72 9.36
C TYR A 42 -1.39 -5.78 9.63
N MET A 43 -2.16 -6.50 8.81
CA MET A 43 -3.60 -6.65 9.00
C MET A 43 -3.91 -7.34 10.34
N TYR A 44 -3.09 -8.31 10.75
CA TYR A 44 -3.22 -8.95 12.07
C TYR A 44 -2.91 -7.99 13.22
N LEU A 45 -2.00 -7.03 13.00
CA LEU A 45 -1.76 -5.97 13.98
C LEU A 45 -2.98 -5.05 14.08
N ILE A 46 -3.59 -4.67 12.96
CA ILE A 46 -4.81 -3.85 12.95
C ILE A 46 -5.94 -4.56 13.69
N ASP A 47 -6.23 -5.80 13.33
CA ASP A 47 -7.33 -6.58 13.92
C ASP A 47 -7.15 -6.74 15.44
N LYS A 48 -5.91 -6.93 15.90
CA LYS A 48 -5.60 -7.19 17.30
C LYS A 48 -5.47 -5.92 18.14
N TYR A 49 -4.94 -4.84 17.58
CA TYR A 49 -4.47 -3.69 18.36
C TYR A 49 -5.11 -2.35 17.97
N TRP A 50 -5.75 -2.23 16.80
CA TRP A 50 -6.31 -0.97 16.35
C TRP A 50 -7.74 -0.75 16.88
N SER A 51 -7.82 -0.10 18.04
CA SER A 51 -9.07 0.18 18.75
C SER A 51 -9.80 1.45 18.30
N LYS A 52 -9.19 2.29 17.45
CA LYS A 52 -9.81 3.56 17.01
C LYS A 52 -11.02 3.32 16.09
N ASN A 53 -11.93 4.28 16.07
CA ASN A 53 -13.17 4.23 15.27
C ASN A 53 -12.99 4.70 13.81
N TYR A 54 -11.75 4.94 13.38
CA TYR A 54 -11.41 5.25 12.00
C TYR A 54 -10.32 4.27 11.50
N PRO A 55 -10.24 3.99 10.19
CA PRO A 55 -9.17 3.19 9.60
C PRO A 55 -7.78 3.82 9.84
N PRO A 56 -6.74 3.03 10.19
CA PRO A 56 -5.36 3.53 10.20
C PRO A 56 -4.91 3.92 8.79
N ASP A 57 -4.00 4.87 8.66
CA ASP A 57 -3.32 5.14 7.40
C ASP A 57 -1.99 4.36 7.26
N THR A 58 -1.26 4.63 6.19
CA THR A 58 0.05 3.99 5.91
C THR A 58 1.07 4.25 7.04
N GLU A 59 1.10 5.46 7.59
CA GLU A 59 2.06 5.84 8.64
C GLU A 59 1.67 5.24 10.00
N ASP A 60 0.37 5.13 10.29
CA ASP A 60 -0.11 4.36 11.43
C ASP A 60 0.38 2.90 11.38
N VAL A 61 0.43 2.29 10.19
CA VAL A 61 0.98 0.93 10.02
C VAL A 61 2.48 0.89 10.32
N ILE A 62 3.26 1.87 9.83
CA ILE A 62 4.70 1.96 10.16
C ILE A 62 4.90 2.09 11.67
N ALA A 63 4.15 2.97 12.33
CA ALA A 63 4.19 3.15 13.78
C ALA A 63 3.80 1.88 14.54
N MET A 64 2.83 1.10 14.03
CA MET A 64 2.49 -0.19 14.62
C MET A 64 3.62 -1.22 14.46
N LEU A 65 4.27 -1.29 13.29
CA LEU A 65 5.42 -2.17 13.09
C LEU A 65 6.58 -1.80 14.04
N GLU A 66 6.89 -0.52 14.16
CA GLU A 66 7.89 0.00 15.11
C GLU A 66 7.53 -0.33 16.56
N ARG A 67 6.27 -0.12 16.95
CA ARG A 67 5.82 -0.30 18.34
C ARG A 67 5.85 -1.76 18.77
N TYR A 68 5.33 -2.65 17.92
CA TYR A 68 5.16 -4.06 18.29
C TYR A 68 6.37 -4.92 17.98
N ARG A 69 7.23 -4.52 17.02
CA ARG A 69 8.49 -5.19 16.66
C ARG A 69 8.35 -6.70 16.56
N LEU A 70 7.26 -7.17 15.95
CA LEU A 70 7.06 -8.61 15.79
C LEU A 70 8.23 -9.21 15.00
N PRO A 71 8.68 -10.44 15.34
CA PRO A 71 9.76 -11.08 14.61
C PRO A 71 9.43 -11.19 13.13
N ALA A 72 10.43 -11.01 12.27
CA ALA A 72 10.30 -11.38 10.87
C ALA A 72 10.01 -12.89 10.77
N PHE A 73 9.14 -13.28 9.84
CA PHE A 73 8.81 -14.68 9.63
C PHE A 73 9.99 -15.50 9.07
N PHE A 74 10.95 -14.83 8.45
CA PHE A 74 12.16 -15.41 7.87
C PHE A 74 13.20 -14.32 7.58
N LYS A 75 14.45 -14.75 7.31
CA LYS A 75 15.52 -13.84 6.92
C LYS A 75 15.22 -13.19 5.56
N PRO A 76 15.38 -11.87 5.37
CA PRO A 76 15.14 -11.23 4.08
C PRO A 76 15.95 -11.89 2.95
N GLY A 77 15.30 -12.13 1.82
CA GLY A 77 15.87 -12.79 0.64
C GLY A 77 15.93 -14.32 0.70
N SER A 78 15.62 -14.96 1.83
CA SER A 78 15.77 -16.42 1.98
C SER A 78 14.61 -17.26 1.42
N ARG A 79 13.41 -16.69 1.29
CA ARG A 79 12.23 -17.35 0.70
C ARG A 79 11.25 -16.32 0.14
N TYR A 80 10.35 -16.81 -0.70
CA TYR A 80 9.17 -16.07 -1.16
C TYR A 80 8.00 -16.28 -0.19
N ASP A 81 7.30 -15.20 0.15
CA ASP A 81 6.05 -15.21 0.92
C ASP A 81 5.27 -13.92 0.61
N TYR A 82 4.12 -14.05 -0.05
CA TYR A 82 3.32 -12.91 -0.50
C TYR A 82 3.00 -11.98 0.68
N SER A 83 3.31 -10.68 0.54
CA SER A 83 3.28 -9.74 1.66
C SER A 83 2.66 -8.41 1.26
N ASN A 84 1.45 -8.17 1.77
CA ASN A 84 0.80 -6.85 1.72
C ASN A 84 1.61 -5.80 2.49
N THR A 85 2.18 -6.18 3.65
CA THR A 85 3.02 -5.27 4.46
C THR A 85 4.18 -4.71 3.65
N GLY A 86 4.79 -5.51 2.77
CA GLY A 86 5.85 -5.02 1.89
C GLY A 86 5.42 -3.87 0.99
N TYR A 87 4.22 -3.96 0.41
CA TYR A 87 3.70 -2.92 -0.47
C TYR A 87 3.17 -1.69 0.28
N VAL A 88 2.68 -1.85 1.52
CA VAL A 88 2.39 -0.71 2.41
C VAL A 88 3.68 0.05 2.76
N VAL A 89 4.76 -0.66 3.06
CA VAL A 89 6.07 -0.04 3.31
C VAL A 89 6.63 0.64 2.05
N LEU A 90 6.42 0.07 0.86
CA LEU A 90 6.78 0.73 -0.41
C LEU A 90 5.97 2.01 -0.65
N ALA A 91 4.69 2.05 -0.28
CA ALA A 91 3.91 3.29 -0.32
C ALA A 91 4.49 4.34 0.63
N ALA A 92 4.78 3.98 1.88
CA ALA A 92 5.41 4.88 2.85
C ALA A 92 6.74 5.44 2.32
N LEU A 93 7.56 4.61 1.66
CA LEU A 93 8.80 5.05 1.01
C LEU A 93 8.53 6.13 -0.06
N VAL A 94 7.55 5.91 -0.94
CA VAL A 94 7.17 6.91 -1.95
C VAL A 94 6.73 8.21 -1.28
N GLU A 95 5.87 8.12 -0.26
CA GLU A 95 5.33 9.30 0.43
C GLU A 95 6.43 10.08 1.15
N ARG A 96 7.32 9.42 1.89
CA ARG A 96 8.44 10.06 2.61
C ARG A 96 9.48 10.66 1.68
N ILE A 97 9.83 9.97 0.60
CA ILE A 97 10.79 10.49 -0.38
C ILE A 97 10.17 11.71 -1.06
N THR A 98 8.93 11.64 -1.52
CA THR A 98 8.34 12.68 -2.37
C THR A 98 7.68 13.84 -1.63
N GLY A 99 7.28 13.63 -0.38
CA GLY A 99 6.40 14.54 0.36
C GLY A 99 4.96 14.58 -0.17
N MET A 100 4.59 13.69 -1.09
CA MET A 100 3.26 13.60 -1.68
C MET A 100 2.56 12.35 -1.18
N SER A 101 1.23 12.37 -1.04
CA SER A 101 0.49 11.12 -0.85
C SER A 101 0.66 10.20 -2.07
N LEU A 102 0.49 8.90 -1.87
CA LEU A 102 0.58 7.94 -2.98
C LEU A 102 -0.39 8.28 -4.12
N ASN A 103 -1.60 8.76 -3.78
CA ASN A 103 -2.57 9.21 -4.77
C ASN A 103 -2.01 10.36 -5.61
N GLU A 104 -1.51 11.43 -4.97
CA GLU A 104 -0.95 12.60 -5.67
C GLU A 104 0.25 12.22 -6.55
N PHE A 105 1.13 11.36 -6.03
CA PHE A 105 2.28 10.88 -6.79
C PHE A 105 1.84 10.11 -8.04
N LEU A 106 0.91 9.16 -7.91
CA LEU A 106 0.43 8.37 -9.04
C LEU A 106 -0.42 9.19 -10.02
N GLN A 107 -1.25 10.13 -9.53
CA GLN A 107 -1.95 11.08 -10.39
C GLN A 107 -0.95 11.85 -11.27
N ARG A 108 0.05 12.46 -10.65
CA ARG A 108 1.01 13.33 -11.35
C ARG A 108 1.95 12.56 -12.28
N ARG A 109 2.38 11.37 -11.88
CA ARG A 109 3.48 10.66 -12.56
C ARG A 109 3.03 9.50 -13.43
N VAL A 110 1.78 9.06 -13.30
CA VAL A 110 1.27 7.86 -13.97
C VAL A 110 -0.08 8.15 -14.64
N PHE A 111 -1.12 8.40 -13.85
CA PHE A 111 -2.49 8.41 -14.37
C PHE A 111 -2.77 9.59 -15.30
N ILE A 112 -2.39 10.82 -14.92
CA ILE A 112 -2.58 12.00 -15.78
C ILE A 112 -1.75 11.90 -17.06
N PRO A 113 -0.44 11.58 -17.02
CA PRO A 113 0.36 11.40 -18.23
C PRO A 113 -0.17 10.34 -19.21
N LEU A 114 -0.72 9.24 -18.70
CA LEU A 114 -1.32 8.19 -19.52
C LEU A 114 -2.75 8.54 -20.00
N GLY A 115 -3.39 9.54 -19.41
CA GLY A 115 -4.77 9.90 -19.72
C GLY A 115 -5.84 9.06 -19.00
N MET A 116 -5.45 8.37 -17.91
CA MET A 116 -6.35 7.59 -17.05
C MET A 116 -7.14 8.49 -16.09
N LYS A 117 -8.20 9.14 -16.58
CA LYS A 117 -8.93 10.21 -15.88
C LYS A 117 -9.84 9.72 -14.75
N ASN A 118 -10.13 8.42 -14.71
CA ASN A 118 -11.02 7.78 -13.75
C ASN A 118 -10.29 6.85 -12.78
N THR A 119 -8.97 6.90 -12.77
CA THR A 119 -8.13 6.09 -11.90
C THR A 119 -7.58 6.90 -10.74
N TYR A 120 -7.64 6.35 -9.54
CA TYR A 120 -7.18 7.01 -8.31
C TYR A 120 -6.86 6.00 -7.22
N VAL A 121 -6.06 6.41 -6.23
CA VAL A 121 -5.87 5.62 -5.00
C VAL A 121 -6.94 6.05 -4.00
N TYR A 122 -7.84 5.13 -3.69
CA TYR A 122 -8.88 5.30 -2.69
C TYR A 122 -8.28 5.54 -1.31
N ARG A 123 -8.80 6.55 -0.62
CA ARG A 123 -8.56 6.80 0.80
C ARG A 123 -9.89 7.16 1.43
N SER A 124 -10.29 6.44 2.47
CA SER A 124 -11.56 6.68 3.18
C SER A 124 -11.64 8.09 3.81
N ALA A 125 -10.49 8.74 4.05
CA ALA A 125 -10.42 10.12 4.51
C ALA A 125 -10.76 11.16 3.43
N ASP A 126 -10.71 10.80 2.13
CA ASP A 126 -11.04 11.71 1.03
C ASP A 126 -12.51 11.56 0.61
N SER A 127 -13.35 12.46 1.12
CA SER A 127 -14.79 12.45 0.86
C SER A 127 -15.19 12.55 -0.63
N ASN A 128 -14.33 13.10 -1.50
CA ASN A 128 -14.63 13.17 -2.93
C ASN A 128 -14.39 11.82 -3.60
N LEU A 129 -13.36 11.08 -3.18
CA LEU A 129 -13.09 9.74 -3.68
C LEU A 129 -14.12 8.71 -3.16
N VAL A 130 -14.60 8.88 -1.93
CA VAL A 130 -15.71 8.09 -1.35
C VAL A 130 -16.97 8.17 -2.23
N LYS A 131 -17.32 9.36 -2.73
CA LYS A 131 -18.51 9.53 -3.59
C LYS A 131 -18.42 8.83 -4.95
N ARG A 132 -17.20 8.60 -5.45
CA ARG A 132 -16.96 7.92 -6.73
C ARG A 132 -16.86 6.41 -6.58
N HIS A 133 -16.65 5.93 -5.36
CA HIS A 133 -16.46 4.51 -5.08
C HIS A 133 -17.79 3.75 -5.18
N ILE A 134 -17.75 2.58 -5.82
CA ILE A 134 -18.91 1.69 -5.95
C ILE A 134 -18.92 0.67 -4.81
N ASP A 135 -20.12 0.27 -4.40
CA ASP A 135 -20.27 -0.74 -3.36
C ASP A 135 -19.92 -2.14 -3.85
N GLY A 136 -19.11 -2.86 -3.07
CA GLY A 136 -18.86 -4.28 -3.25
C GLY A 136 -19.97 -5.14 -2.67
N PHE A 137 -20.28 -6.28 -3.31
CA PHE A 137 -21.27 -7.24 -2.83
C PHE A 137 -20.69 -8.66 -2.80
N ARG A 138 -20.99 -9.40 -1.74
CA ARG A 138 -20.71 -10.82 -1.61
C ARG A 138 -21.97 -11.63 -1.90
N ALA A 139 -21.89 -12.53 -2.87
CA ALA A 139 -22.97 -13.48 -3.15
C ALA A 139 -23.15 -14.45 -1.97
N LEU A 140 -24.41 -14.68 -1.59
CA LEU A 140 -24.81 -15.68 -0.61
C LEU A 140 -25.65 -16.76 -1.32
N LYS A 141 -26.00 -17.85 -0.61
CA LYS A 141 -26.91 -18.87 -1.15
C LYS A 141 -28.26 -18.29 -1.60
N SER A 142 -28.72 -17.22 -0.94
CA SER A 142 -29.87 -16.41 -1.35
C SER A 142 -29.51 -14.94 -1.20
N GLY A 143 -29.49 -14.21 -2.32
CA GLY A 143 -29.23 -12.77 -2.36
C GLY A 143 -27.77 -12.37 -2.23
N TYR A 144 -27.57 -11.08 -1.93
CA TYR A 144 -26.26 -10.43 -1.87
C TYR A 144 -26.13 -9.66 -0.57
N LEU A 145 -24.93 -9.69 0.02
CA LEU A 145 -24.58 -8.86 1.17
C LEU A 145 -23.64 -7.75 0.72
N ARG A 146 -24.00 -6.49 0.97
CA ARG A 146 -23.09 -5.36 0.80
C ARG A 146 -21.88 -5.53 1.71
N ILE A 147 -20.69 -5.45 1.14
CA ILE A 147 -19.43 -5.50 1.87
C ILE A 147 -19.23 -4.14 2.52
N GLN A 148 -19.17 -4.13 3.85
CA GLN A 148 -18.85 -2.91 4.61
C GLN A 148 -17.36 -2.60 4.48
N GLU A 149 -17.01 -1.32 4.58
CA GLU A 149 -15.62 -0.93 4.65
C GLU A 149 -14.92 -1.56 5.86
N SER A 150 -13.76 -2.17 5.62
CA SER A 150 -12.89 -2.65 6.69
C SER A 150 -11.89 -1.58 7.10
N LYS A 151 -11.46 -1.61 8.36
CA LYS A 151 -10.36 -0.75 8.84
C LYS A 151 -9.07 -0.97 8.03
N SER A 152 -8.85 -2.16 7.49
CA SER A 152 -7.68 -2.47 6.66
C SER A 152 -7.67 -1.77 5.29
N ASN A 153 -8.72 -1.04 4.90
CA ASN A 153 -8.79 -0.24 3.67
C ASN A 153 -8.19 1.17 3.82
N GLY A 154 -7.79 1.59 5.02
CA GLY A 154 -7.14 2.88 5.22
C GLY A 154 -5.70 2.94 4.65
N PRO A 155 -4.84 1.94 4.89
CA PRO A 155 -3.49 1.90 4.33
C PRO A 155 -3.52 1.58 2.82
N VAL A 156 -2.58 2.17 2.08
CA VAL A 156 -2.48 2.05 0.61
C VAL A 156 -1.19 1.36 0.18
N GLY A 157 -1.09 1.02 -1.11
CA GLY A 157 0.11 0.45 -1.73
C GLY A 157 -0.08 -1.01 -2.11
N ASP A 158 -0.58 -1.83 -1.18
CA ASP A 158 -0.92 -3.24 -1.44
C ASP A 158 -2.27 -3.41 -2.18
N LYS A 159 -3.10 -2.35 -2.14
CA LYS A 159 -4.41 -2.23 -2.78
C LYS A 159 -4.81 -0.75 -2.83
N GLY A 160 -6.08 -0.50 -3.13
CA GLY A 160 -6.69 0.83 -3.02
C GLY A 160 -6.80 1.56 -4.35
N VAL A 161 -6.13 1.12 -5.42
CA VAL A 161 -6.36 1.69 -6.75
C VAL A 161 -7.77 1.33 -7.22
N CYS A 162 -8.58 2.35 -7.50
CA CYS A 162 -9.86 2.26 -8.18
C CYS A 162 -9.68 2.77 -9.61
N SER A 163 -10.31 2.11 -10.58
CA SER A 163 -10.19 2.42 -12.02
C SER A 163 -11.47 2.04 -12.76
N THR A 164 -11.53 2.32 -14.06
CA THR A 164 -12.59 1.86 -14.97
C THR A 164 -12.00 0.94 -16.03
N LEU A 165 -12.86 0.22 -16.77
CA LEU A 165 -12.41 -0.65 -17.84
C LEU A 165 -11.64 0.13 -18.92
N GLU A 166 -12.10 1.33 -19.26
CA GLU A 166 -11.48 2.20 -20.27
C GLU A 166 -10.09 2.66 -19.84
N ASP A 167 -9.93 3.05 -18.57
CA ASP A 167 -8.63 3.44 -18.04
C ASP A 167 -7.67 2.24 -17.94
N LEU A 168 -8.16 1.06 -17.55
CA LEU A 168 -7.35 -0.16 -17.53
C LEU A 168 -6.96 -0.60 -18.94
N TYR A 169 -7.79 -0.34 -19.95
CA TYR A 169 -7.42 -0.53 -21.34
C TYR A 169 -6.29 0.41 -21.76
N ILE A 170 -6.34 1.70 -21.37
CA ILE A 170 -5.23 2.64 -21.59
C ILE A 170 -3.94 2.12 -20.94
N TRP A 171 -4.02 1.61 -19.71
CA TRP A 171 -2.88 1.05 -18.99
C TRP A 171 -2.26 -0.15 -19.70
N ASP A 172 -3.08 -1.05 -20.25
CA ASP A 172 -2.63 -2.24 -20.98
C ASP A 172 -1.85 -1.89 -22.27
N GLN A 173 -2.12 -0.73 -22.87
CA GLN A 173 -1.49 -0.27 -24.11
C GLN A 173 -0.22 0.57 -23.90
N ALA A 174 0.13 0.88 -22.65
CA ALA A 174 1.20 1.82 -22.28
C ALA A 174 2.61 1.20 -22.23
#